data_AF-M5C8T6-F1
#
_entry.id   AF-M5C8T6-F1
#
_cell.length_a   1.000
_cell.length_b   1.000
_cell.length_c   1.000
_cell.angle_alpha   90.00
_cell.angle_beta   90.00
_cell.angle_gamma   90.00
#
_symmetry.space_group_name_H-M   'P 1'
#
loop_
_entity.id
_entity.type
_entity.pdbx_description
1 polymer ?
#
loop_
_entity_poly.entity_id
_entity_poly.type
_entity_poly.pdbx_seq_one_letter_code
_entity_poly.pdbx_strand_id
1 'polypeptide(L)'
;MLVFDPRKRITAAEALSHEYVAPYHDPTDEPIASEPFDWSFNDADLPVDTWKVMMYSEILDFHQIVEQDVEPNNPQGALAAPVTQVV
;
A
#
# COMPACT_ATOMS: atom_id res chain seq x y z
N MET A 1 17.77 -2.82 -15.11
CA MET A 1 16.29 -2.69 -15.28
C MET A 1 15.78 -3.17 -16.64
N LEU A 2 16.31 -2.67 -17.77
CA LEU A 2 15.83 -3.07 -19.10
C LEU A 2 16.59 -4.29 -19.65
N VAL A 3 16.29 -5.46 -19.07
CA VAL A 3 16.82 -6.75 -19.52
C VAL A 3 15.65 -7.64 -19.94
N PHE A 4 15.80 -8.32 -21.08
CA PHE A 4 14.76 -9.20 -21.63
C PHE A 4 14.45 -10.38 -20.71
N ASP A 5 15.51 -11.01 -20.17
CA ASP A 5 15.37 -12.08 -19.19
C ASP A 5 14.98 -11.49 -17.81
N PRO A 6 13.79 -11.83 -17.27
CA PRO A 6 13.33 -11.29 -15.99
C PRO A 6 14.20 -11.76 -14.82
N ARG A 7 14.84 -12.93 -14.91
CA ARG A 7 15.72 -13.44 -13.84
C ARG A 7 17.05 -12.71 -13.76
N LYS A 8 17.44 -12.04 -14.85
CA LYS A 8 18.64 -11.19 -14.93
C LYS A 8 18.33 -9.72 -14.66
N ARG A 9 17.07 -9.39 -14.39
CA ARG A 9 16.65 -8.03 -14.05
C ARG A 9 17.00 -7.76 -12.59
N ILE A 10 17.68 -6.65 -12.36
CA ILE A 10 17.97 -6.14 -11.02
C ILE A 10 16.69 -6.04 -10.18
N THR A 11 16.78 -6.42 -8.90
CA THR A 11 15.68 -6.32 -7.94
C THR A 11 15.50 -4.88 -7.44
N ALA A 12 14.37 -4.58 -6.80
CA ALA A 12 14.14 -3.26 -6.21
C ALA A 12 15.19 -2.92 -5.13
N ALA A 13 15.51 -3.88 -4.25
CA ALA A 13 16.52 -3.70 -3.21
C ALA A 13 17.91 -3.41 -3.78
N GLU A 14 18.34 -4.17 -4.80
CA GLU A 14 19.63 -3.92 -5.46
C GLU A 14 19.66 -2.58 -6.21
N ALA A 15 18.52 -2.14 -6.76
CA ALA A 15 18.41 -0.86 -7.43
C ALA A 15 18.49 0.33 -6.46
N LEU A 16 18.02 0.18 -5.22
CA LEU A 16 18.13 1.19 -4.16
C LEU A 16 19.60 1.42 -3.73
N SER A 17 20.45 0.40 -3.84
CA SER A 17 21.89 0.55 -3.59
C SER A 17 22.69 1.11 -4.79
N HIS A 18 22.04 1.54 -5.87
CA HIS A 18 22.72 2.05 -7.06
C HIS A 18 23.16 3.52 -6.89
N GLU A 19 24.35 3.87 -7.42
CA GLU A 19 24.96 5.21 -7.27
C GLU A 19 24.02 6.37 -7.66
N TYR A 20 23.16 6.14 -8.65
CA TYR A 20 22.18 7.12 -9.11
C TYR A 20 21.21 7.59 -8.01
N VAL A 21 20.81 6.70 -7.09
CA VAL A 21 19.88 7.01 -5.98
C VAL A 21 20.58 7.12 -4.63
N ALA A 22 21.91 6.98 -4.58
CA ALA A 22 22.69 7.03 -3.35
C ALA A 22 22.45 8.25 -2.46
N PRO A 23 22.19 9.47 -2.97
CA PRO A 23 21.85 10.62 -2.12
C PRO A 23 20.54 10.49 -1.33
N TYR A 24 19.66 9.58 -1.73
CA TYR A 24 18.34 9.36 -1.12
C TYR A 24 18.22 8.01 -0.41
N HIS A 25 19.20 7.11 -0.58
CA HIS A 25 19.14 5.77 -0.04
C HIS A 25 19.37 5.79 1.48
N ASP A 26 18.39 5.32 2.24
CA ASP A 26 18.46 5.15 3.69
C ASP A 26 17.90 3.77 4.07
N PRO A 27 18.76 2.81 4.48
CA PRO A 27 18.31 1.47 4.89
C PRO A 27 17.33 1.45 6.07
N THR A 28 17.26 2.53 6.86
CA THR A 28 16.36 2.63 8.01
C THR A 28 14.95 3.13 7.65
N ASP A 29 14.79 3.78 6.50
CA ASP A 29 13.52 4.31 5.97
C ASP A 29 12.97 3.48 4.80
N GLU A 30 13.58 2.31 4.54
CA GLU A 30 13.20 1.37 3.47
C GLU A 30 12.71 0.03 4.04
N PRO A 31 11.55 -0.02 4.73
CA PRO A 31 11.07 -1.24 5.36
C PRO A 31 10.60 -2.28 4.34
N ILE A 32 10.75 -3.55 4.71
CA ILE A 32 10.16 -4.69 4.01
C ILE A 32 8.86 -5.04 4.74
N ALA A 33 7.79 -5.33 3.99
CA ALA A 33 6.55 -5.84 4.56
C ALA A 33 6.84 -7.12 5.38
N SER A 34 6.37 -7.15 6.63
CA SER A 34 6.60 -8.28 7.54
C SER A 34 5.93 -9.56 7.07
N GLU A 35 4.78 -9.42 6.40
CA GLU A 35 3.99 -10.52 5.88
C GLU A 35 3.74 -10.34 4.39
N PRO A 36 3.76 -11.43 3.60
CA PRO A 36 3.35 -11.38 2.21
C PRO A 36 1.87 -11.04 2.13
N PHE A 37 1.49 -10.26 1.11
CA PHE A 37 0.08 -10.01 0.83
C PHE A 37 -0.64 -11.31 0.50
N ASP A 38 -1.82 -11.51 1.09
CA ASP A 38 -2.63 -12.69 0.84
C ASP A 38 -3.38 -12.57 -0.49
N TRP A 39 -2.98 -13.39 -1.46
CA TRP A 39 -3.61 -13.45 -2.79
C TRP A 39 -4.75 -14.46 -2.88
N SER A 40 -5.07 -15.18 -1.80
CA SER A 40 -6.13 -16.21 -1.79
C SER A 40 -7.49 -15.68 -2.24
N PHE A 41 -7.74 -14.38 -2.03
CA PHE A 41 -8.91 -13.65 -2.52
C PHE A 41 -9.07 -13.71 -4.05
N ASN A 42 -7.99 -13.62 -4.82
CA ASN A 42 -8.07 -13.53 -6.28
C ASN A 42 -8.59 -14.82 -6.93
N ASP A 43 -8.32 -15.96 -6.28
CA ASP A 43 -8.73 -17.28 -6.76
C ASP A 43 -10.09 -17.71 -6.19
N ALA A 44 -10.73 -16.85 -5.36
CA ALA A 44 -12.01 -17.15 -4.75
C ALA A 44 -13.16 -16.97 -5.74
N ASP A 45 -13.91 -18.04 -6.02
CA ASP A 45 -15.13 -17.97 -6.82
C ASP A 45 -16.33 -17.66 -5.90
N LEU A 46 -16.50 -16.37 -5.60
CA LEU A 46 -17.58 -15.87 -4.75
C LEU A 46 -18.68 -15.19 -5.58
N PRO A 47 -19.96 -15.32 -5.18
CA PRO A 47 -21.05 -14.56 -5.78
C PRO A 47 -20.82 -13.05 -5.68
N VAL A 48 -21.30 -12.31 -6.67
CA VAL A 48 -21.19 -10.84 -6.74
C VAL A 48 -21.69 -10.15 -5.47
N ASP A 49 -22.75 -10.66 -4.84
CA ASP A 49 -23.29 -10.04 -3.63
C ASP A 49 -22.36 -10.22 -2.42
N THR A 50 -21.62 -11.32 -2.34
CA THR A 50 -20.58 -11.52 -1.31
C THR A 50 -19.45 -10.52 -1.49
N TRP A 51 -19.02 -10.27 -2.73
CA TRP A 51 -18.01 -9.25 -3.02
C TRP A 51 -18.44 -7.84 -2.62
N LYS A 52 -19.70 -7.48 -2.88
CA LYS A 52 -20.25 -6.17 -2.46
C LYS A 52 -20.21 -6.01 -0.94
N VAL A 53 -20.55 -7.06 -0.20
CA VAL A 53 -20.52 -7.04 1.26
C VAL A 53 -19.09 -6.88 1.78
N MET A 54 -18.13 -7.66 1.25
CA MET A 54 -16.72 -7.56 1.63
C MET A 54 -16.14 -6.17 1.35
N MET A 55 -16.40 -5.61 0.16
CA MET A 55 -15.92 -4.26 -0.16
C MET A 55 -16.56 -3.20 0.73
N TYR A 56 -17.86 -3.34 1.03
CA TYR A 56 -18.54 -2.41 1.93
C TYR A 56 -18.04 -2.49 3.36
N SER A 57 -17.75 -3.70 3.88
CA SER A 57 -17.16 -3.86 5.21
C SER A 57 -15.78 -3.22 5.30
N GLU A 58 -14.91 -3.41 4.30
CA GLU A 58 -13.59 -2.77 4.28
C GLU A 58 -13.67 -1.23 4.32
N ILE A 59 -14.64 -0.64 3.61
CA ILE A 59 -14.86 0.82 3.63
C ILE A 59 -15.32 1.29 5.02
N LEU A 60 -16.21 0.53 5.67
CA LEU A 60 -16.66 0.86 7.01
C LEU A 60 -15.53 0.74 8.02
N ASP A 61 -14.76 -0.35 7.95
CA ASP A 61 -13.62 -0.60 8.83
C ASP A 61 -12.57 0.50 8.67
N PHE A 62 -12.24 0.90 7.43
CA PHE A 62 -11.33 2.01 7.16
C PHE A 62 -11.81 3.33 7.79
N HIS A 63 -13.09 3.68 7.65
CA HIS A 63 -13.61 4.91 8.27
C HIS A 63 -13.67 4.85 9.79
N GLN A 64 -13.93 3.69 10.40
CA GLN A 64 -13.89 3.53 11.86
C GLN A 64 -12.48 3.69 12.43
N ILE A 65 -11.46 3.27 11.68
CA ILE A 65 -10.05 3.47 12.07
C ILE A 65 -9.69 4.96 11.98
N VAL A 66 -10.11 5.66 10.92
CA VAL A 66 -9.85 7.10 10.75
C VAL A 66 -10.46 7.93 11.89
N GLU A 67 -11.64 7.57 12.41
CA GLU A 67 -12.25 8.27 13.54
C GLU A 67 -11.48 8.09 14.87
N GLN A 68 -10.69 7.02 15.01
CA GLN A 68 -9.92 6.73 16.24
C GLN A 68 -8.52 7.38 16.25
N ASP A 69 -7.95 7.68 15.08
CA ASP A 69 -6.59 8.26 14.94
C ASP A 69 -6.57 9.80 14.84
N VAL A 70 -7.71 10.49 14.96
CA VAL A 70 -7.74 11.96 15.05
C VAL A 70 -7.32 12.40 16.46
N GLU A 71 -6.01 12.42 16.72
CA GLU A 71 -5.49 13.19 17.85
C GLU A 71 -5.78 14.69 17.63
N PRO A 72 -6.30 15.43 18.63
CA PRO A 72 -6.81 16.79 18.45
C PRO A 72 -5.75 17.85 18.10
N ASN A 73 -4.46 17.49 17.94
CA ASN A 73 -3.36 18.45 17.76
C ASN A 73 -2.32 18.09 16.69
N ASN A 74 -2.57 17.12 15.80
CA ASN A 74 -1.63 16.83 14.70
C ASN A 74 -2.24 17.14 13.31
N PRO A 75 -1.88 18.28 12.68
CA PRO A 75 -2.42 18.67 11.37
C PRO A 75 -1.91 17.80 10.21
N GLN A 76 -0.93 16.92 10.43
CA GLN A 76 -0.28 16.15 9.36
C GLN A 76 -1.04 14.88 8.96
N GLY A 77 -1.90 14.32 9.84
CA GLY A 77 -2.70 13.12 9.55
C GLY A 77 -3.86 13.33 8.58
N ALA A 78 -4.27 14.59 8.36
CA ALA A 78 -5.39 14.93 7.49
C ALA A 78 -5.05 14.88 5.98
N LEU A 79 -3.77 14.79 5.62
CA LEU A 79 -3.32 14.90 4.22
C LEU A 79 -3.36 13.58 3.43
N ALA A 80 -3.69 12.45 4.08
CA ALA A 80 -3.77 11.14 3.44
C ALA A 80 -5.20 10.70 3.07
N ALA A 81 -6.23 11.48 3.41
CA ALA A 81 -7.58 11.20 2.96
C ALA A 81 -7.76 11.64 1.48
N PRO A 82 -8.24 10.78 0.56
CA PRO A 82 -8.65 11.26 -0.75
C PRO A 82 -9.80 12.23 -0.54
N VAL A 83 -9.58 13.50 -0.93
CA VAL A 83 -10.61 14.53 -0.98
C VAL A 83 -11.71 14.00 -1.90
N THR A 84 -12.78 13.44 -1.33
CA THR A 84 -14.00 13.17 -2.07
C THR A 84 -14.63 14.52 -2.36
N GLN A 85 -14.19 15.14 -3.46
CA GLN A 85 -14.84 16.32 -4.00
C GLN A 85 -16.14 15.85 -4.64
N VAL A 86 -17.24 15.99 -3.89
CA VAL A 86 -18.59 15.83 -4.40
C VAL A 86 -18.82 16.92 -5.46
N VAL A 87 -19.08 16.51 -6.69
CA VAL A 87 -19.73 17.35 -7.72
C VAL A 87 -21.24 17.13 -7.62
#